data_AF-A0A955XGU7-F1
#
_entry.id   AF-A0A955XGU7-F1
#
_cell.length_a   1.000
_cell.length_b   1.000
_cell.length_c   1.000
_cell.angle_alpha   90.00
_cell.angle_beta   90.00
_cell.angle_gamma   90.00
#
_symmetry.space_group_name_H-M   'P 1'
#
loop_
_entity.id
_entity.type
_entity.pdbx_description
1 polymer ?
#
loop_
_entity_poly.entity_id
_entity_poly.type
_entity_poly.pdbx_seq_one_letter_code
_entity_poly.pdbx_strand_id
1 'polypeptide(L)'
;MSAGLLPPVQEHGWRTLTKPAPEPELIAAVEAVRAERAPVATEVPAAAAVIPTPPRPPSFGDGGPQLFELTDNLIRGLLITPQGSSRRGRIRSMSHVGHVVVEIRDPLPVGVEVEVEVVPVDGQRGLFRGKVSRRSADQMMLELRMDTAQAALLVRFVEEARDIAHPNIEQVRIRELPRGVAAPVGDVVDDRALAVMFERAAQDLDDDGLQQAFIQACIKAQRLEF
;
A
#
# COMPACT_ATOMS: atom_id res chain seq x y z
N MET A 1 -57.68 35.26 3.87
CA MET A 1 -56.35 34.72 4.20
C MET A 1 -56.33 33.29 3.72
N SER A 2 -55.69 33.04 2.57
CA SER A 2 -55.75 31.75 1.86
C SER A 2 -54.57 30.88 2.27
N ALA A 3 -54.87 29.69 2.82
CA ALA A 3 -53.88 28.66 3.10
C ALA A 3 -53.59 27.87 1.81
N GLY A 4 -52.33 27.86 1.39
CA GLY A 4 -51.85 27.08 0.25
C GLY A 4 -51.71 25.60 0.63
N LEU A 5 -52.49 24.75 -0.04
CA LEU A 5 -52.34 23.30 -0.03
C LEU A 5 -51.12 22.90 -0.89
N LEU A 6 -50.15 22.20 -0.30
CA LEU A 6 -49.14 21.45 -1.04
C LEU A 6 -49.72 20.09 -1.46
N PRO A 7 -49.46 19.61 -2.70
CA PRO A 7 -49.90 18.28 -3.12
C PRO A 7 -49.03 17.16 -2.52
N PRO A 8 -49.54 15.91 -2.43
CA PRO A 8 -48.81 14.77 -1.88
C PRO A 8 -47.69 14.29 -2.79
N VAL A 9 -46.56 13.92 -2.17
CA VAL A 9 -45.40 13.27 -2.80
C VAL A 9 -45.81 11.87 -3.28
N GLN A 10 -45.67 11.60 -4.58
CA GLN A 10 -45.85 10.26 -5.15
C GLN A 10 -44.66 9.36 -4.78
N GLU A 11 -44.92 8.32 -3.98
CA GLU A 11 -44.00 7.20 -3.79
C GLU A 11 -43.78 6.49 -5.13
N HIS A 12 -42.58 6.64 -5.71
CA HIS A 12 -42.18 5.86 -6.87
C HIS A 12 -41.78 4.46 -6.41
N GLY A 13 -42.52 3.47 -6.91
CA GLY A 13 -42.36 2.06 -6.60
C GLY A 13 -40.94 1.56 -6.84
N TRP A 14 -40.40 0.89 -5.82
CA TRP A 14 -39.18 0.10 -5.91
C TRP A 14 -39.43 -1.05 -6.88
N ARG A 15 -38.96 -0.92 -8.12
CA ARG A 15 -38.81 -2.07 -9.03
C ARG A 15 -37.70 -2.95 -8.48
N THR A 16 -38.04 -4.15 -8.04
CA THR A 16 -37.10 -5.25 -7.82
C THR A 16 -36.29 -5.48 -9.10
N LEU A 17 -35.00 -5.16 -9.04
CA LEU A 17 -34.03 -5.43 -10.10
C LEU A 17 -33.66 -6.93 -10.01
N THR A 18 -34.38 -7.79 -10.74
CA THR A 18 -33.96 -9.19 -10.91
C THR A 18 -32.74 -9.24 -11.82
N LYS A 19 -31.60 -9.61 -11.23
CA LYS A 19 -30.34 -9.88 -11.95
C LYS A 19 -30.60 -10.93 -13.04
N PRO A 20 -30.30 -10.68 -14.33
CA PRO A 20 -30.41 -11.71 -15.34
C PRO A 20 -29.40 -12.82 -15.03
N ALA A 21 -29.86 -14.07 -15.11
CA ALA A 21 -28.98 -15.23 -14.98
C ALA A 21 -27.93 -15.19 -16.11
N PRO A 22 -26.66 -15.53 -15.84
CA PRO A 22 -25.65 -15.58 -16.88
C PRO A 22 -26.05 -16.62 -17.94
N GLU A 23 -25.98 -16.20 -19.20
CA GLU A 23 -26.32 -17.04 -20.35
C GLU A 23 -25.42 -18.28 -20.36
N PRO A 24 -25.97 -19.48 -20.66
CA PRO A 24 -25.23 -20.75 -20.60
C PRO A 24 -24.02 -20.80 -21.55
N GLU A 25 -23.98 -19.91 -22.55
CA GLU A 25 -22.88 -19.78 -23.50
C GLU A 25 -21.59 -19.22 -22.87
N LEU A 26 -21.70 -18.30 -21.89
CA LEU A 26 -20.54 -17.76 -21.16
C LEU A 26 -19.90 -18.79 -20.24
N ILE A 27 -20.70 -19.68 -19.66
CA ILE A 27 -20.20 -20.78 -18.83
C ILE A 27 -19.45 -21.80 -19.70
N ALA A 28 -20.00 -22.14 -20.86
CA ALA A 28 -19.36 -23.05 -21.81
C ALA A 28 -18.05 -22.48 -22.39
N ALA A 29 -17.99 -21.16 -22.66
CA ALA A 29 -16.77 -20.51 -23.14
C ALA A 29 -15.64 -20.52 -22.09
N VAL A 30 -15.98 -20.32 -20.80
CA VAL A 30 -15.00 -20.37 -19.71
C VAL A 30 -14.49 -21.79 -19.47
N GLU A 31 -15.33 -22.81 -19.62
CA GLU A 31 -14.90 -24.22 -19.52
C GLU A 31 -14.05 -24.67 -20.71
N ALA A 32 -14.33 -24.19 -21.93
CA ALA A 32 -13.51 -24.47 -23.10
C ALA A 32 -12.08 -23.91 -22.97
N VAL A 33 -11.94 -22.67 -22.48
CA VAL A 33 -10.62 -22.04 -22.22
C VAL A 33 -9.86 -22.76 -21.10
N ARG A 34 -10.56 -23.38 -20.15
CA ARG A 34 -9.95 -24.14 -19.06
C ARG A 34 -9.49 -25.53 -19.51
N ALA A 35 -10.17 -26.13 -20.48
CA ALA A 35 -9.79 -27.42 -21.06
C ALA A 35 -8.57 -27.34 -22.00
N GLU A 36 -8.35 -26.21 -22.68
CA GLU A 36 -7.17 -26.01 -23.54
C GLU A 36 -5.87 -25.71 -22.76
N ARG A 37 -5.97 -25.34 -21.48
CA ARG A 37 -4.82 -25.10 -20.58
C ARG A 37 -4.48 -26.30 -19.69
N ALA A 38 -4.49 -27.51 -20.27
CA ALA A 38 -3.86 -28.65 -19.61
C ALA A 38 -2.32 -28.47 -19.62
N PRO A 39 -1.64 -28.51 -18.46
CA PRO A 39 -0.18 -28.47 -18.44
C PRO A 39 0.37 -29.79 -19.00
N VAL A 40 1.12 -29.70 -20.10
CA VAL A 40 1.92 -30.80 -20.62
C VAL A 40 3.00 -31.13 -19.59
N ALA A 41 2.83 -32.25 -18.90
CA ALA A 41 3.85 -32.84 -18.05
C ALA A 41 5.05 -33.21 -18.93
N THR A 42 6.04 -32.32 -18.96
CA THR A 42 7.32 -32.59 -19.63
C THR A 42 8.25 -33.17 -18.57
N GLU A 43 8.46 -34.49 -18.61
CA GLU A 43 9.51 -35.14 -17.83
C GLU A 43 10.87 -34.63 -18.33
N VAL A 44 11.56 -33.83 -17.49
CA VAL A 44 12.94 -33.41 -17.72
C VAL A 44 13.85 -34.41 -17.01
N PRO A 45 14.84 -35.03 -17.68
CA PRO A 45 15.77 -35.94 -17.03
C PRO A 45 16.65 -35.18 -16.03
N ALA A 46 16.87 -35.78 -14.87
CA ALA A 46 17.69 -35.26 -13.78
C ALA A 46 19.16 -35.12 -14.19
N ALA A 47 19.51 -34.00 -14.81
CA ALA A 47 20.88 -33.51 -14.86
C ALA A 47 21.11 -32.64 -13.63
N ALA A 48 22.12 -33.00 -12.84
CA ALA A 48 22.55 -32.26 -11.65
C ALA A 48 22.91 -30.81 -12.00
N ALA A 49 21.93 -29.92 -11.91
CA ALA A 49 22.14 -28.49 -11.98
C ALA A 49 22.86 -28.07 -10.70
N VAL A 50 24.11 -27.63 -10.84
CA VAL A 50 24.81 -26.86 -9.82
C VAL A 50 23.98 -25.60 -9.59
N ILE A 51 23.19 -25.59 -8.52
CA ILE A 51 22.43 -24.44 -8.07
C ILE A 51 23.47 -23.35 -7.74
N PRO A 52 23.53 -22.22 -8.46
CA PRO A 52 24.29 -21.08 -7.97
C PRO A 52 23.68 -20.72 -6.62
N THR A 53 24.46 -20.87 -5.56
CA THR A 53 24.04 -20.50 -4.22
C THR A 53 23.57 -19.04 -4.29
N PRO A 54 22.34 -18.71 -3.86
CA PRO A 54 21.92 -17.31 -3.80
C PRO A 54 22.98 -16.54 -3.00
N PRO A 55 23.33 -15.30 -3.36
CA PRO A 55 24.28 -14.52 -2.61
C PRO A 55 23.88 -14.58 -1.15
N ARG A 56 24.78 -15.12 -0.33
CA ARG A 56 24.55 -15.30 1.10
C ARG A 56 24.12 -13.92 1.63
N PRO A 57 22.94 -13.78 2.26
CA PRO A 57 22.62 -12.55 2.96
C PRO A 57 23.80 -12.25 3.90
N PRO A 58 24.23 -10.98 4.02
CA PRO A 58 25.39 -10.62 4.83
C PRO A 58 25.25 -11.31 6.18
N SER A 59 26.29 -12.09 6.52
CA SER A 59 26.28 -12.92 7.72
C SER A 59 26.05 -12.02 8.93
N PHE A 60 24.93 -12.21 9.63
CA PHE A 60 24.58 -11.50 10.85
C PHE A 60 25.59 -11.88 11.94
N GLY A 61 26.66 -11.09 12.09
CA GLY A 61 27.53 -11.19 13.25
C GLY A 61 26.87 -10.47 14.42
N ASP A 62 26.36 -11.20 15.41
CA ASP A 62 25.90 -10.77 16.76
C ASP A 62 25.21 -9.38 16.88
N GLY A 63 24.61 -8.92 15.78
CA GLY A 63 24.37 -7.51 15.51
C GLY A 63 22.88 -7.24 15.40
N GLY A 64 22.41 -6.30 16.21
CA GLY A 64 21.09 -5.71 16.03
C GLY A 64 20.90 -5.12 14.63
N PRO A 65 19.67 -4.69 14.28
CA PRO A 65 19.39 -4.11 12.97
C PRO A 65 20.36 -2.96 12.68
N GLN A 66 21.09 -3.03 11.58
CA GLN A 66 21.97 -1.94 11.15
C GLN A 66 21.11 -0.72 10.82
N LEU A 67 21.16 0.29 11.68
CA LEU A 67 20.50 1.57 11.46
C LEU A 67 21.44 2.48 10.68
N PHE A 68 20.95 3.00 9.57
CA PHE A 68 21.62 4.01 8.76
C PHE A 68 21.13 5.39 9.22
N GLU A 69 22.06 6.22 9.69
CA GLU A 69 21.78 7.61 10.04
C GLU A 69 21.50 8.42 8.76
N LEU A 70 20.43 9.21 8.79
CA LEU A 70 19.96 10.05 7.69
C LEU A 70 20.24 11.53 8.06
N THR A 71 21.46 11.80 8.50
CA THR A 71 21.87 13.12 9.00
C THR A 71 21.96 14.15 7.89
N ASP A 72 22.43 13.71 6.72
CA ASP A 72 22.84 14.59 5.63
C ASP A 72 21.64 15.00 4.74
N ASN A 73 20.58 14.18 4.75
CA ASN A 73 19.30 14.48 4.12
C ASN A 73 18.20 14.67 5.17
N LEU A 74 17.52 15.81 5.15
CA LEU A 74 16.42 16.09 6.07
C LEU A 74 15.13 15.42 5.58
N ILE A 75 14.88 14.19 6.04
CA ILE A 75 13.63 13.49 5.75
C ILE A 75 12.57 13.89 6.78
N ARG A 76 11.49 14.49 6.28
CA ARG A 76 10.38 14.95 7.11
C ARG A 76 9.45 13.78 7.44
N GLY A 77 9.10 13.64 8.72
CA GLY A 77 8.04 12.74 9.19
C GLY A 77 6.72 13.49 9.40
N LEU A 78 5.59 12.90 9.02
CA LEU A 78 4.24 13.37 9.36
C LEU A 78 3.51 12.28 10.14
N LEU A 79 3.31 12.48 11.43
CA LEU A 79 2.44 11.62 12.22
C LEU A 79 1.00 12.12 12.10
N ILE A 80 0.08 11.26 11.70
CA ILE A 80 -1.36 11.51 11.56
C ILE A 80 -2.08 10.62 12.56
N THR A 81 -2.83 11.25 13.46
CA THR A 81 -3.63 10.55 14.48
C THR A 81 -5.06 10.30 13.97
N PRO A 82 -5.79 9.33 14.53
CA PRO A 82 -7.18 9.06 14.14
C PRO A 82 -8.11 10.26 14.33
N GLN A 83 -7.77 11.17 15.26
CA GLN A 83 -8.52 12.40 15.54
C GLN A 83 -8.28 13.50 14.50
N GLY A 84 -7.53 13.22 13.42
CA GLY A 84 -7.20 14.17 12.37
C GLY A 84 -6.10 15.16 12.75
N SER A 85 -5.55 15.08 13.97
CA SER A 85 -4.39 15.88 14.34
C SER A 85 -3.14 15.36 13.62
N SER A 86 -2.30 16.28 13.15
CA SER A 86 -1.02 15.94 12.53
C SER A 86 0.15 16.59 13.26
N ARG A 87 1.26 15.86 13.35
CA ARG A 87 2.48 16.29 14.03
C ARG A 87 3.66 16.07 13.10
N ARG A 88 4.54 17.08 13.04
CA ARG A 88 5.74 17.02 12.21
C ARG A 88 6.92 16.54 13.03
N GLY A 89 7.72 15.69 12.43
CA GLY A 89 8.97 15.18 12.99
C GLY A 89 10.04 15.04 11.92
N ARG A 90 11.14 14.41 12.29
CA ARG A 90 12.25 14.05 11.42
C ARG A 90 12.46 12.55 11.47
N ILE A 91 12.71 11.93 10.33
CA ILE A 91 13.25 10.56 10.30
C ILE A 91 14.75 10.66 10.54
N ARG A 92 15.22 10.11 11.65
CA ARG A 92 16.62 10.18 12.07
C ARG A 92 17.44 9.07 11.43
N SER A 93 16.93 7.84 11.52
CA SER A 93 17.61 6.67 11.01
C SER A 93 16.63 5.62 10.53
N MET A 94 17.04 4.80 9.57
CA MET A 94 16.26 3.67 9.05
C MET A 94 17.15 2.45 8.84
N SER A 95 16.59 1.25 8.91
CA SER A 95 17.27 0.01 8.55
C SER A 95 16.59 -0.67 7.37
N HIS A 96 17.33 -1.49 6.63
CA HIS A 96 16.78 -2.35 5.58
C HIS A 96 15.80 -3.42 6.11
N VAL A 97 15.85 -3.71 7.42
CA VAL A 97 14.99 -4.70 8.09
C VAL A 97 13.81 -4.06 8.81
N GLY A 98 13.36 -2.88 8.38
CA GLY A 98 12.10 -2.30 8.83
C GLY A 98 12.14 -1.55 10.16
N HIS A 99 13.30 -1.24 10.72
CA HIS A 99 13.41 -0.35 11.87
C HIS A 99 13.49 1.11 11.41
N VAL A 100 12.68 1.98 12.00
CA VAL A 100 12.64 3.42 11.69
C VAL A 100 12.66 4.21 12.99
N VAL A 101 13.61 5.14 13.14
CA VAL A 101 13.68 6.06 14.28
C VAL A 101 13.17 7.43 13.86
N VAL A 102 12.17 7.92 14.59
CA VAL A 102 11.48 9.17 14.32
C VAL A 102 11.66 10.08 15.51
N GLU A 103 12.22 11.27 15.27
CA GLU A 103 12.27 12.37 16.22
C GLU A 103 11.01 13.22 16.08
N ILE A 104 10.16 13.24 17.10
CA ILE A 104 8.87 13.90 17.08
C ILE A 104 8.45 14.29 18.50
N ARG A 105 7.80 15.45 18.64
CA ARG A 105 7.19 15.84 19.91
C ARG A 105 5.98 14.95 20.21
N ASP A 106 5.88 14.53 21.47
CA ASP A 106 4.82 13.64 21.98
C ASP A 106 4.70 12.33 21.18
N PRO A 107 5.76 11.50 21.15
CA PRO A 107 5.76 10.25 20.39
C PRO A 107 4.62 9.32 20.82
N LEU A 108 4.15 8.50 19.87
CA LEU A 108 3.11 7.51 20.12
C LEU A 108 3.53 6.51 21.22
N PRO A 109 2.60 6.02 22.05
CA PRO A 109 2.88 4.96 23.01
C PRO A 109 3.41 3.68 22.37
N VAL A 110 4.24 2.93 23.11
CA VAL A 110 4.71 1.60 22.70
C VAL A 110 3.53 0.65 22.48
N GLY A 111 3.62 -0.19 21.47
CA GLY A 111 2.59 -1.15 21.08
C GLY A 111 1.47 -0.57 20.22
N VAL A 112 1.46 0.73 19.95
CA VAL A 112 0.53 1.31 18.97
C VAL A 112 0.88 0.83 17.57
N GLU A 113 -0.11 0.29 16.87
CA GLU A 113 0.03 -0.11 15.47
C GLU A 113 0.00 1.13 14.58
N VAL A 114 0.85 1.14 13.56
CA VAL A 114 1.02 2.24 12.63
C VAL A 114 1.07 1.73 11.20
N GLU A 115 0.76 2.63 10.28
CA GLU A 115 1.00 2.48 8.85
C GLU A 115 1.97 3.57 8.41
N VAL A 116 3.06 3.19 7.76
CA VAL A 116 4.11 4.08 7.29
C VAL A 116 4.10 4.09 5.76
N GLU A 117 3.94 5.26 5.18
CA GLU A 117 3.99 5.51 3.75
C GLU A 117 5.33 6.18 3.43
N VAL A 118 6.06 5.60 2.47
CA VAL A 118 7.28 6.19 1.89
C VAL A 118 7.10 6.33 0.39
N VAL A 119 7.74 7.35 -0.19
CA VAL A 119 7.71 7.59 -1.63
C VAL A 119 9.16 7.81 -2.07
N PRO A 120 9.78 6.83 -2.74
CA PRO A 120 11.09 6.97 -3.39
C PRO A 120 11.02 8.00 -4.55
N VAL A 121 12.18 8.36 -5.09
CA VAL A 121 12.30 9.38 -6.14
C VAL A 121 11.54 9.02 -7.43
N ASP A 122 11.36 7.72 -7.70
CA ASP A 122 10.59 7.23 -8.85
C ASP A 122 9.06 7.37 -8.69
N GLY A 123 8.59 7.84 -7.53
CA GLY A 123 7.18 8.07 -7.23
C GLY A 123 6.41 6.80 -6.84
N GLN A 124 7.05 5.63 -6.78
CA GLN A 124 6.39 4.39 -6.42
C GLN A 124 6.15 4.33 -4.91
N ARG A 125 4.90 4.51 -4.49
CA ARG A 125 4.55 4.51 -3.06
C ARG A 125 4.70 3.13 -2.43
N GLY A 126 5.32 3.09 -1.27
CA GLY A 126 5.41 1.92 -0.41
C GLY A 126 4.63 2.15 0.88
N LEU A 127 3.79 1.17 1.26
CA LEU A 127 3.01 1.20 2.49
C LEU A 127 3.44 0.06 3.39
N PHE A 128 3.76 0.36 4.64
CA PHE A 128 4.32 -0.58 5.61
C PHE A 128 3.49 -0.58 6.88
N ARG A 129 3.07 -1.74 7.36
CA ARG A 129 2.47 -1.83 8.69
C ARG A 129 3.55 -2.04 9.72
N GLY A 130 3.35 -1.55 10.91
CA GLY A 130 4.29 -1.76 12.00
C GLY A 130 3.70 -1.42 13.34
N LYS A 131 4.58 -1.40 14.33
CA LYS A 131 4.23 -0.98 15.69
C LYS A 131 5.32 -0.10 16.26
N VAL A 132 4.95 0.73 17.22
CA VAL A 132 5.93 1.41 18.06
C VAL A 132 6.59 0.39 18.97
N SER A 133 7.88 0.12 18.78
CA SER A 133 8.64 -0.84 19.58
C SER A 133 9.33 -0.18 20.78
N ARG A 134 9.75 1.08 20.63
CA ARG A 134 10.38 1.87 21.70
C ARG A 134 9.95 3.33 21.64
N ARG A 135 10.02 4.02 22.78
CA ARG A 135 9.67 5.43 22.93
C ARG A 135 10.62 6.11 23.93
N SER A 136 10.99 7.35 23.65
CA SER A 136 11.59 8.31 24.59
C SER A 136 10.71 9.57 24.72
N ALA A 137 11.23 10.65 25.31
CA ALA A 137 10.50 11.92 25.45
C ALA A 137 10.17 12.57 24.09
N ASP A 138 11.08 12.43 23.13
CA ASP A 138 11.10 13.14 21.85
C ASP A 138 11.35 12.22 20.65
N GLN A 139 11.45 10.90 20.88
CA GLN A 139 11.70 9.92 19.82
C GLN A 139 10.81 8.69 19.97
N MET A 140 10.55 8.04 18.85
CA MET A 140 9.98 6.69 18.80
C MET A 140 10.70 5.84 17.77
N MET A 141 10.76 4.54 18.06
CA MET A 141 11.20 3.53 17.11
C MET A 141 10.00 2.73 16.63
N LEU A 142 9.89 2.62 15.32
CA LEU A 142 8.89 1.80 14.64
C LEU A 142 9.57 0.50 14.18
N GLU A 143 8.86 -0.60 14.34
CA GLU A 143 9.20 -1.91 13.81
C GLU A 143 8.18 -2.27 12.74
N LEU A 144 8.61 -2.22 11.48
CA LEU A 144 7.80 -2.47 10.31
C LEU A 144 7.78 -3.98 9.98
N ARG A 145 6.60 -4.46 9.61
CA ARG A 145 6.33 -5.78 9.05
C ARG A 145 6.35 -5.64 7.54
N MET A 146 7.10 -6.52 6.88
CA MET A 146 7.41 -6.41 5.46
C MET A 146 7.39 -7.78 4.80
N ASP A 147 6.86 -7.84 3.58
CA ASP A 147 7.13 -8.93 2.64
C ASP A 147 8.41 -8.66 1.81
N THR A 148 8.74 -9.60 0.92
CA THR A 148 9.94 -9.51 0.06
C THR A 148 9.92 -8.29 -0.87
N ALA A 149 8.75 -7.90 -1.40
CA ALA A 149 8.64 -6.76 -2.31
C ALA A 149 8.78 -5.43 -1.56
N GLN A 150 8.14 -5.33 -0.40
CA GLN A 150 8.28 -4.21 0.53
C GLN A 150 9.72 -4.05 1.03
N ALA A 151 10.43 -5.15 1.27
CA ALA A 151 11.85 -5.13 1.60
C ALA A 151 12.72 -4.51 0.51
N ALA A 152 12.51 -4.90 -0.75
CA ALA A 152 13.22 -4.30 -1.87
C ALA A 152 12.95 -2.80 -1.99
N LEU A 153 11.69 -2.37 -1.83
CA LEU A 153 11.31 -0.96 -1.86
C LEU A 153 11.96 -0.17 -0.71
N LEU A 154 11.95 -0.70 0.51
CA LEU A 154 12.55 -0.03 1.65
C LEU A 154 14.06 0.12 1.49
N VAL A 155 14.76 -0.92 1.01
CA VAL A 155 16.20 -0.84 0.71
C VAL A 155 16.48 0.28 -0.28
N ARG A 156 15.73 0.33 -1.38
CA ARG A 156 15.87 1.40 -2.38
C ARG A 156 15.64 2.78 -1.76
N PHE A 157 14.56 2.94 -1.00
CA PHE A 157 14.24 4.21 -0.33
C PHE A 157 15.37 4.64 0.62
N VAL A 158 15.95 3.71 1.40
CA VAL A 158 17.03 4.02 2.35
C VAL A 158 18.31 4.44 1.62
N GLU A 159 18.67 3.78 0.52
CA GLU A 159 19.85 4.18 -0.26
C GLU A 159 19.66 5.55 -0.91
N GLU A 160 18.48 5.84 -1.47
CA GLU A 160 18.13 7.18 -1.97
C GLU A 160 18.18 8.22 -0.85
N ALA A 161 17.58 7.90 0.30
CA ALA A 161 17.55 8.73 1.52
C ALA A 161 18.93 9.12 2.02
N ARG A 162 19.96 8.34 1.72
CA ARG A 162 21.35 8.62 2.10
C ARG A 162 22.11 9.43 1.06
N ASP A 163 21.62 9.49 -0.17
CA ASP A 163 22.28 10.21 -1.25
C ASP A 163 21.88 11.68 -1.27
N ILE A 164 22.84 12.56 -0.99
CA ILE A 164 22.66 14.02 -0.95
C ILE A 164 22.29 14.58 -2.34
N ALA A 165 22.59 13.85 -3.42
CA ALA A 165 22.19 14.24 -4.78
C ALA A 165 20.67 14.21 -4.99
N HIS A 166 19.91 13.58 -4.08
CA HIS A 166 18.45 13.46 -4.14
C HIS A 166 17.75 14.26 -3.01
N PRO A 167 17.81 15.60 -3.00
CA PRO A 167 17.32 16.41 -1.88
C PRO A 167 15.78 16.42 -1.72
N ASN A 168 15.04 15.83 -2.66
CA ASN A 168 13.58 15.94 -2.78
C ASN A 168 12.83 14.66 -2.39
N ILE A 169 13.41 13.84 -1.50
CA ILE A 169 12.68 12.66 -1.01
C ILE A 169 11.46 13.15 -0.22
N GLU A 170 10.29 12.70 -0.65
CA GLU A 170 9.03 13.16 -0.10
C GLU A 170 8.91 12.80 1.39
N GLN A 171 7.99 13.50 2.04
CA GLN A 171 7.66 13.31 3.44
C GLN A 171 7.22 11.87 3.74
N VAL A 172 7.85 11.23 4.73
CA VAL A 172 7.39 9.95 5.28
C VAL A 172 6.14 10.19 6.12
N ARG A 173 5.03 9.53 5.79
CA ARG A 173 3.78 9.67 6.55
C ARG A 173 3.60 8.46 7.46
N ILE A 174 3.19 8.71 8.69
CA ILE A 174 3.00 7.72 9.73
C ILE A 174 1.56 7.90 10.22
N ARG A 175 0.70 6.94 9.96
CA ARG A 175 -0.71 6.95 10.40
C ARG A 175 -0.86 6.01 11.58
N GLU A 176 -1.39 6.51 12.69
CA GLU A 176 -1.79 5.66 13.81
C GLU A 176 -3.05 4.88 13.42
N LEU A 177 -3.03 3.56 13.60
CA LEU A 177 -4.15 2.69 13.31
C LEU A 177 -5.02 2.51 14.57
N PRO A 178 -6.36 2.59 14.46
CA PRO A 178 -7.24 2.35 15.60
C PRO A 178 -7.07 0.92 16.13
N ARG A 179 -7.08 0.77 17.46
CA ARG A 179 -6.99 -0.55 18.11
C ARG A 179 -8.14 -1.45 17.64
N GLY A 180 -7.81 -2.67 17.22
CA GLY A 180 -8.80 -3.68 16.83
C GLY A 180 -9.27 -3.60 15.38
N VAL A 181 -8.73 -2.70 14.56
CA VAL A 181 -8.94 -2.74 13.10
C VAL A 181 -8.05 -3.84 12.52
N ALA A 182 -8.65 -4.99 12.22
CA ALA A 182 -8.05 -5.96 11.32
C ALA A 182 -7.95 -5.29 9.95
N ALA A 183 -6.79 -4.74 9.65
CA ALA A 183 -6.64 -3.89 8.50
C ALA A 183 -6.65 -4.76 7.22
N PRO A 184 -7.30 -4.33 6.13
CA PRO A 184 -7.50 -5.14 4.94
C PRO A 184 -6.14 -5.63 4.42
N VAL A 185 -6.00 -6.94 4.28
CA VAL A 185 -4.83 -7.55 3.62
C VAL A 185 -5.10 -7.43 2.13
N GLY A 186 -4.49 -6.42 1.52
CA GLY A 186 -4.59 -6.16 0.09
C GLY A 186 -3.88 -4.86 -0.20
N ASP A 187 -3.22 -4.78 -1.35
CA ASP A 187 -2.65 -3.55 -1.90
C ASP A 187 -3.67 -2.42 -1.77
N VAL A 188 -3.51 -1.56 -0.75
CA VAL A 188 -4.37 -0.39 -0.58
C VAL A 188 -3.89 0.61 -1.62
N VAL A 189 -4.51 0.56 -2.80
CA VAL A 189 -4.41 1.65 -3.77
C VAL A 189 -5.12 2.84 -3.13
N ASP A 190 -4.32 3.80 -2.66
CA ASP A 190 -4.78 5.06 -2.05
C ASP A 190 -5.78 5.77 -2.99
N ASP A 191 -6.79 6.46 -2.44
CA ASP A 191 -7.82 7.17 -3.21
C ASP A 191 -7.20 8.18 -4.19
N ARG A 192 -6.03 8.72 -3.86
CA ARG A 192 -5.27 9.60 -4.74
C ARG A 192 -4.58 8.86 -5.89
N ALA A 193 -4.13 7.62 -5.66
CA ALA A 193 -3.59 6.78 -6.73
C ALA A 193 -4.72 6.32 -7.67
N LEU A 194 -5.90 5.99 -7.12
CA LEU A 194 -7.11 5.77 -7.91
C LEU A 194 -7.51 7.02 -8.70
N ALA A 195 -7.45 8.21 -8.10
CA ALA A 195 -7.75 9.46 -8.81
C ALA A 195 -6.80 9.73 -9.99
N VAL A 196 -5.50 9.46 -9.83
CA VAL A 196 -4.52 9.59 -10.92
C VAL A 196 -4.76 8.54 -12.01
N MET A 197 -5.09 7.30 -11.63
CA MET A 197 -5.46 6.26 -12.59
C MET A 197 -6.75 6.61 -13.33
N PHE A 198 -7.74 7.16 -12.63
CA PHE A 198 -8.98 7.65 -13.20
C PHE A 198 -8.74 8.77 -14.20
N GLU A 199 -7.97 9.80 -13.84
CA GLU A 199 -7.64 10.91 -14.76
C GLU A 199 -6.95 10.40 -16.03
N ARG A 200 -6.07 9.40 -15.89
CA ARG A 200 -5.36 8.80 -17.02
C ARG A 200 -6.29 7.94 -17.88
N ALA A 201 -7.18 7.16 -17.27
CA ALA A 201 -8.20 6.38 -17.97
C ALA A 201 -9.24 7.27 -18.66
N ALA A 202 -9.61 8.39 -18.05
CA ALA A 202 -10.53 9.35 -18.64
C ALA A 202 -9.94 10.07 -19.87
N GLN A 203 -8.61 10.18 -19.95
CA GLN A 203 -7.91 10.80 -21.08
C GLN A 203 -7.70 9.85 -22.27
N ASP A 204 -7.65 8.54 -22.01
CA ASP A 204 -7.41 7.51 -23.02
C ASP A 204 -8.48 6.42 -22.95
N LEU A 205 -9.62 6.72 -23.57
CA LEU A 205 -10.82 5.86 -23.55
C LEU A 205 -10.69 4.65 -24.48
N ASP A 206 -9.73 4.66 -25.40
CA ASP A 206 -9.52 3.58 -26.38
C ASP A 206 -8.55 2.51 -25.88
N ASP A 207 -7.87 2.74 -24.75
CA ASP A 207 -6.99 1.75 -24.09
C ASP A 207 -7.79 0.87 -23.12
N ASP A 208 -8.41 -0.19 -23.67
CA ASP A 208 -9.14 -1.21 -22.91
C ASP A 208 -8.30 -1.83 -21.76
N GLY A 209 -6.97 -1.92 -21.93
CA GLY A 209 -6.07 -2.46 -20.93
C GLY A 209 -5.94 -1.55 -19.72
N LEU A 210 -5.84 -0.24 -19.96
CA LEU A 210 -5.77 0.77 -18.92
C LEU A 210 -7.12 0.95 -18.19
N GLN A 211 -8.24 0.88 -18.91
CA GLN A 211 -9.58 0.85 -18.33
C GLN A 211 -9.76 -0.35 -17.39
N GLN A 212 -9.40 -1.54 -17.87
CA GLN A 212 -9.52 -2.78 -17.08
C GLN A 212 -8.60 -2.77 -15.86
N ALA A 213 -7.38 -2.22 -15.98
CA ALA A 213 -6.46 -2.05 -14.86
C ALA A 213 -7.02 -1.11 -13.78
N PHE A 214 -7.65 -0.01 -14.17
CA PHE A 214 -8.33 0.91 -13.25
C PHE A 214 -9.50 0.24 -12.53
N ILE A 215 -10.39 -0.46 -13.26
CA ILE A 215 -11.53 -1.17 -12.67
C ILE A 215 -11.06 -2.21 -11.65
N GLN A 216 -10.02 -2.98 -11.98
CA GLN A 216 -9.44 -3.96 -11.05
C GLN A 216 -8.84 -3.29 -9.81
N ALA A 217 -8.23 -2.11 -9.96
CA ALA A 217 -7.72 -1.32 -8.84
C ALA A 217 -8.87 -0.84 -7.92
N CYS A 218 -9.99 -0.36 -8.48
CA CYS A 218 -11.19 0.02 -7.73
C CYS A 218 -11.80 -1.15 -6.96
N ILE A 219 -11.90 -2.33 -7.58
CA ILE A 219 -12.42 -3.56 -6.94
C ILE A 219 -11.51 -3.99 -5.79
N LYS A 220 -10.18 -4.01 -6.01
CA LYS A 220 -9.21 -4.36 -4.96
C LYS A 220 -9.26 -3.39 -3.77
N ALA A 221 -9.46 -2.11 -4.04
CA ALA A 221 -9.58 -1.07 -3.02
C ALA A 221 -10.98 -1.01 -2.37
N GLN A 222 -11.95 -1.80 -2.83
CA GLN A 222 -13.37 -1.74 -2.40
C GLN A 222 -14.00 -0.35 -2.57
N ARG A 223 -13.56 0.42 -3.58
CA ARG A 223 -14.02 1.78 -3.89
C ARG A 223 -14.83 1.78 -5.19
N LEU A 224 -16.13 1.52 -5.10
CA LEU A 224 -17.06 1.48 -6.25
C LEU A 224 -17.71 2.85 -6.57
N GLU A 225 -17.25 3.91 -5.91
CA GLU A 225 -17.83 5.26 -6.00
C GLU A 225 -17.17 6.16 -7.07
N PHE A 226 -16.14 5.65 -7.75
CA PHE A 226 -15.50 6.30 -8.90
C PHE A 226 -16.27 6.08 -10.20
#